data_AF-A0A5C4YC93-F1
#
_entry.id   AF-A0A5C4YC93-F1
#
_cell.length_a   1.000
_cell.length_b   1.000
_cell.length_c   1.000
_cell.angle_alpha   90.00
_cell.angle_beta   90.00
_cell.angle_gamma   90.00
#
_symmetry.space_group_name_H-M   'P 1'
#
loop_
_entity.id
_entity.type
_entity.pdbx_description
1 polymer ?
#
loop_
_entity_poly.entity_id
_entity_poly.type
_entity_poly.pdbx_seq_one_letter_code
_entity_poly.pdbx_strand_id
1 'polypeptide(L)' 'MTFTPTQKELFNKNIEALSNLFLKESLKEIKSSKFELILGKD' A
#
# COMPACT_ATOMS: atom_id res chain seq x y z
N MET A 1 5.74 -0.25 -9.94
CA MET A 1 6.91 -0.29 -9.03
C MET A 1 6.97 -1.66 -8.37
N THR A 2 8.11 -2.35 -8.41
CA THR A 2 8.26 -3.61 -7.64
C THR A 2 8.67 -3.25 -6.22
N PHE A 3 7.77 -3.46 -5.25
CA PHE A 3 8.13 -3.30 -3.84
C PHE A 3 9.27 -4.25 -3.47
N THR A 4 10.29 -3.73 -2.78
CA THR A 4 11.30 -4.60 -2.16
C THR A 4 10.66 -5.44 -1.06
N PRO A 5 11.25 -6.59 -0.68
CA PRO A 5 10.71 -7.43 0.40
C PRO A 5 10.44 -6.65 1.69
N THR A 6 11.36 -5.76 2.09
CA THR A 6 11.21 -4.90 3.27
C THR A 6 10.05 -3.93 3.16
N GLN A 7 9.85 -3.32 1.98
CA GLN A 7 8.71 -2.41 1.78
C GLN A 7 7.37 -3.16 1.81
N LYS A 8 7.32 -4.40 1.30
CA LYS A 8 6.12 -5.25 1.42
C LYS A 8 5.81 -5.59 2.87
N GLU A 9 6.83 -5.92 3.65
CA GLU A 9 6.66 -6.25 5.07
C GLU A 9 6.14 -5.05 5.86
N LEU A 10 6.73 -3.88 5.66
CA LEU A 10 6.30 -2.65 6.32
C LEU A 10 4.87 -2.27 5.93
N PHE A 11 4.52 -2.39 4.65
CA PHE A 11 3.16 -2.16 4.18
C PHE A 11 2.16 -3.08 4.88
N ASN A 12 2.43 -4.39 4.94
CA ASN A 12 1.54 -5.35 5.60
C ASN A 12 1.39 -5.04 7.11
N LYS A 13 2.49 -4.73 7.82
CA LYS A 13 2.45 -4.33 9.23
C LYS A 13 1.56 -3.11 9.46
N ASN A 14 1.67 -2.11 8.58
CA ASN A 14 0.85 -0.90 8.66
C ASN A 14 -0.63 -1.22 8.41
N ILE A 15 -0.95 -2.10 7.45
CA ILE A 15 -2.33 -2.56 7.19
C ILE A 15 -2.91 -3.27 8.40
N GLU A 16 -2.16 -4.16 9.02
CA GLU A 16 -2.61 -4.90 10.21
C GLU A 16 -2.86 -3.97 11.41
N ALA A 17 -2.04 -2.93 11.57
CA ALA A 17 -2.16 -1.94 12.63
C ALA A 17 -3.37 -0.99 12.49
N LEU A 18 -4.00 -0.89 11.33
CA LEU A 18 -5.20 -0.08 11.16
C LEU A 18 -6.35 -0.65 12.02
N SER A 19 -7.18 0.20 12.61
CA SER A 19 -8.42 -0.21 13.30
C SER A 19 -9.63 -0.20 12.37
N ASN A 20 -9.55 0.55 11.26
CA ASN A 20 -10.64 0.71 10.31
C ASN A 20 -10.67 -0.45 9.31
N LEU A 21 -11.69 -1.32 9.43
CA LEU A 21 -11.87 -2.51 8.59
C LEU A 21 -12.12 -2.18 7.11
N PHE A 22 -12.95 -1.18 6.83
CA PHE A 22 -13.27 -0.79 5.44
C PHE A 22 -12.00 -0.29 4.72
N LEU A 23 -11.22 0.55 5.41
CA LEU A 23 -9.95 1.05 4.90
C LEU A 23 -8.94 -0.08 4.65
N LYS A 24 -8.86 -1.10 5.53
CA LYS A 24 -7.99 -2.26 5.31
C LYS A 24 -8.31 -2.98 4.01
N GLU A 25 -9.59 -3.25 3.75
CA GLU A 25 -9.99 -3.98 2.54
C GLU A 25 -9.72 -3.17 1.28
N SER A 26 -10.03 -1.86 1.26
CA SER A 26 -9.70 -0.99 0.13
C SER A 26 -8.19 -0.94 -0.16
N LEU A 27 -7.35 -0.88 0.88
CA LEU A 27 -5.89 -0.84 0.71
C LEU A 27 -5.28 -2.19 0.28
N LYS A 28 -5.93 -3.32 0.55
CA LYS A 28 -5.49 -4.62 0.01
C LYS A 28 -5.68 -4.69 -1.50
N GLU A 29 -6.75 -4.11 -2.03
CA GLU A 29 -7.01 -4.04 -3.48
C GLU A 29 -6.01 -3.15 -4.21
N ILE A 30 -5.50 -2.11 -3.54
CA ILE A 30 -4.43 -1.24 -4.03
C ILE A 30 -3.16 -2.05 -4.38
N LYS A 31 -2.86 -3.14 -3.67
CA LYS A 31 -1.71 -4.01 -3.96
C LYS A 31 -1.80 -4.68 -5.35
N SER A 32 -3.01 -4.85 -5.87
CA SER A 32 -3.29 -5.38 -7.22
C SER A 32 -3.21 -4.27 -8.29
N SER A 33 -3.45 -3.03 -7.90
CA SER A 33 -3.52 -1.90 -8.82
C SER A 33 -2.13 -1.39 -9.18
N LYS A 34 -1.88 -1.17 -10.48
CA LYS A 34 -0.68 -0.49 -10.96
C LYS A 34 -0.80 1.00 -10.65
N PHE A 35 -0.30 1.43 -9.50
CA PHE A 35 -0.12 2.85 -9.24
C PHE A 35 1.10 3.35 -10.02
N GLU A 36 0.89 4.35 -10.88
CA GLU A 36 1.94 5.29 -11.27
C GLU A 36 2.05 6.33 -10.15
N LEU A 37 3.20 6.33 -9.49
CA LEU A 37 3.56 7.41 -8.58
C LEU A 37 3.89 8.63 -9.46
N ILE A 38 2.93 9.54 -9.62
CA ILE A 38 3.19 10.87 -10.15
C ILE A 38 3.78 11.68 -9.00
N LEU A 39 5.11 11.66 -8.86
CA LEU A 39 5.79 12.67 -8.06
C LEU A 39 5.50 14.02 -8.70
N GLY A 40 5.02 14.97 -7.90
CA GLY A 40 4.72 16.32 -8.34
C GLY A 40 5.84 16.83 -9.22
N LYS A 41 5.47 17.22 -10.44
CA LYS A 41 6.33 18.05 -11.29
C LYS A 41 6.71 19.27 -10.46
N ASP A 42 8.00 19.56 -10.37
CA ASP A 42 8.43 20.95 -10.27
C ASP A 42 7.86 21.76 -11.44
#